data_AF-A0A427XSM6-F1
#
_entry.id   AF-A0A427XSM6-F1
#
_cell.length_a   1.000
_cell.length_b   1.000
_cell.length_c   1.000
_cell.angle_alpha   90.00
_cell.angle_beta   90.00
_cell.angle_gamma   90.00
#
_symmetry.space_group_name_H-M   'P 1'
#
loop_
_entity.id
_entity.type
_entity.pdbx_description
1 polymer ?
#
loop_
_entity_poly.entity_id
_entity_poly.type
_entity_poly.pdbx_seq_one_letter_code
_entity_poly.pdbx_strand_id
1 'polypeptide(L)'
;MFRNSYDSDNTTFSPQGKLHQVEYALEAVKQGSAAIGLRSKTHAVLLTLKRSTGELATYQKKLIRIDDHVGIAIAGLTSDARVLSNSMRQQAMQSRMLYGRPIPVARIVQTIADKAQNNTQIYGRRPYGVGFLVIGEDETGPHLYEFSPSGTAFEYYAHSIGARSQSAKTYLEKNFESFETSDLPALINHGLSALADTLQQDKHLTTLNTSIAIIGPASAEIEQASSGAARRGYFRVWENDDIDGLLRSWRRSRGEPEDGPQEETAAEAEVAAAGEEAAAAAPAPVAETEQAAGGDDVEMQ
;
A
#
# COMPACT_ATOMS: atom_id res chain seq x y z
N MET A 1 22.88 -22.50 18.36
CA MET A 1 22.66 -21.27 17.56
C MET A 1 23.80 -20.31 17.87
N PHE A 2 24.67 -20.01 16.90
CA PHE A 2 25.58 -18.87 17.05
C PHE A 2 24.73 -17.60 17.02
N ARG A 3 24.58 -16.95 18.17
CA ARG A 3 24.02 -15.59 18.24
C ARG A 3 25.03 -14.68 17.53
N ASN A 4 24.57 -13.90 16.56
CA ASN A 4 25.40 -12.88 15.94
C ASN A 4 25.72 -11.82 17.00
N SER A 5 26.98 -11.70 17.42
CA SER A 5 27.38 -10.75 18.48
C SER A 5 27.29 -9.28 18.05
N TYR A 6 27.09 -9.00 16.76
CA TYR A 6 27.11 -7.66 16.18
C TYR A 6 25.72 -7.09 15.87
N ASP A 7 24.63 -7.77 16.26
CA ASP A 7 23.27 -7.37 15.90
C ASP A 7 22.52 -6.57 16.98
N SER A 8 23.09 -6.45 18.17
CA SER A 8 22.38 -5.90 19.34
C SER A 8 22.32 -4.37 19.39
N ASP A 9 23.28 -3.68 18.77
CA ASP A 9 23.41 -2.23 18.82
C ASP A 9 23.36 -1.61 17.42
N ASN A 10 22.89 -0.36 17.34
CA ASN A 10 22.75 0.36 16.07
C ASN A 10 24.07 0.96 15.57
N THR A 11 25.06 1.16 16.46
CA THR A 11 26.36 1.77 16.11
C THR A 11 27.48 0.77 15.82
N THR A 12 27.21 -0.52 16.01
CA THR A 12 28.23 -1.58 15.87
C THR A 12 28.23 -2.15 14.45
N PHE A 13 29.37 -2.04 13.76
CA PHE A 13 29.58 -2.67 12.46
C PHE A 13 29.92 -4.16 12.60
N SER A 14 29.37 -4.98 11.71
CA SER A 14 29.79 -6.36 11.54
C SER A 14 31.18 -6.45 10.88
N PRO A 15 31.87 -7.61 10.94
CA PRO A 15 33.12 -7.83 10.22
C PRO A 15 33.02 -7.61 8.69
N GLN A 16 31.81 -7.63 8.13
CA GLN A 16 31.53 -7.36 6.72
C GLN A 16 31.22 -5.88 6.44
N GLY A 17 31.34 -4.99 7.43
CA GLY A 17 31.06 -3.57 7.30
C GLY A 17 29.56 -3.24 7.26
N LYS A 18 28.70 -4.09 7.82
CA LYS A 18 27.25 -3.91 7.81
C LYS A 18 26.71 -3.47 9.16
N LEU A 19 25.67 -2.63 9.15
CA LEU A 19 24.88 -2.29 10.32
C LEU A 19 23.60 -3.12 10.33
N HIS A 20 23.57 -4.20 11.12
CA HIS A 20 22.47 -5.15 11.11
C HIS A 20 21.13 -4.54 11.54
N GLN A 21 21.13 -3.63 12.52
CA GLN A 21 19.91 -2.91 12.93
C GLN A 21 19.28 -2.10 11.78
N VAL A 22 20.10 -1.56 10.88
CA VAL A 22 19.60 -0.85 9.68
C VAL A 22 19.06 -1.85 8.65
N GLU A 23 19.74 -2.99 8.43
CA GLU A 23 19.24 -4.06 7.55
C GLU A 23 17.89 -4.60 8.04
N TYR A 24 17.71 -4.76 9.35
CA TYR A 24 16.44 -5.20 9.94
C TYR A 24 15.34 -4.16 9.79
N ALA A 25 15.66 -2.87 9.95
CA ALA A 25 14.73 -1.79 9.69
C ALA A 25 14.28 -1.77 8.22
N LEU A 26 15.19 -1.97 7.27
CA LEU A 26 14.88 -2.10 5.85
C LEU A 26 13.96 -3.30 5.56
N GLU A 27 14.18 -4.42 6.25
CA GLU A 27 13.30 -5.59 6.12
C GLU A 27 11.89 -5.32 6.68
N ALA A 28 11.78 -4.56 7.77
CA ALA A 28 10.49 -4.12 8.30
C ALA A 28 9.72 -3.25 7.29
N VAL A 29 10.42 -2.42 6.49
CA VAL A 29 9.79 -1.65 5.40
C VAL A 29 9.22 -2.58 4.33
N LYS A 30 9.96 -3.63 3.94
CA LYS A 30 9.49 -4.64 2.95
C LYS A 30 8.26 -5.41 3.45
N GLN A 31 8.10 -5.58 4.77
CA GLN A 31 6.91 -6.20 5.35
C GLN A 31 5.68 -5.28 5.36
N GLY A 32 5.88 -3.96 5.25
CA GLY A 32 4.79 -2.98 5.06
C GLY A 32 3.99 -3.28 3.80
N SER A 33 2.73 -2.85 3.69
CA SER A 33 1.98 -3.09 2.45
C SER A 33 2.54 -2.23 1.31
N ALA A 34 2.25 -2.61 0.07
CA ALA A 34 2.75 -1.90 -1.10
C ALA A 34 2.30 -0.42 -1.13
N ALA A 35 3.21 0.43 -1.57
CA ALA A 35 2.96 1.81 -1.95
C ALA A 35 3.76 2.10 -3.22
N ILE A 36 3.16 2.82 -4.16
CA ILE A 36 3.71 3.17 -5.47
C ILE A 36 3.62 4.67 -5.63
N GLY A 37 4.66 5.26 -6.19
CA GLY A 37 4.75 6.67 -6.53
C GLY A 37 5.12 6.82 -7.99
N LEU A 38 4.48 7.79 -8.64
CA LEU A 38 4.66 8.14 -10.04
C LEU A 38 4.66 9.65 -10.17
N ARG A 39 5.46 10.20 -11.09
CA ARG A 39 5.36 11.61 -11.49
C ARG A 39 5.38 11.79 -13.00
N SER A 40 4.60 12.74 -13.47
CA SER A 40 4.69 13.34 -14.80
C SER A 40 5.26 14.75 -14.69
N LYS A 41 5.27 15.50 -15.80
CA LYS A 41 5.60 16.94 -15.79
C LYS A 41 4.63 17.80 -14.99
N THR A 42 3.39 17.34 -14.84
CA THR A 42 2.29 18.16 -14.32
C THR A 42 1.72 17.63 -13.01
N HIS A 43 1.83 16.32 -12.75
CA HIS A 43 1.25 15.69 -11.57
C HIS A 43 2.22 14.72 -10.91
N ALA A 44 2.07 14.50 -9.62
CA ALA A 44 2.62 13.33 -8.95
C ALA A 44 1.52 12.59 -8.18
N VAL A 45 1.60 11.27 -8.17
CA VAL A 45 0.55 10.38 -7.65
C VAL A 45 1.17 9.34 -6.74
N LEU A 46 0.49 9.07 -5.62
CA LEU A 46 0.77 7.96 -4.73
C LEU A 46 -0.40 7.00 -4.74
N LEU A 47 -0.14 5.72 -4.91
CA LEU A 47 -1.13 4.66 -4.79
C LEU A 47 -0.71 3.70 -3.70
N THR A 48 -1.63 3.34 -2.82
CA THR A 48 -1.30 2.50 -1.67
C THR A 48 -2.31 1.38 -1.49
N LEU A 49 -1.80 0.22 -1.11
CA LEU A 49 -2.63 -0.90 -0.67
C LEU A 49 -2.79 -0.85 0.85
N LYS A 50 -4.01 -0.64 1.32
CA LYS A 50 -4.40 -0.77 2.72
C LYS A 50 -4.62 -2.24 3.06
N ARG A 51 -4.24 -2.65 4.26
CA ARG A 51 -4.56 -3.96 4.81
C ARG A 51 -5.60 -3.81 5.91
N SER A 52 -6.53 -4.75 5.95
CA SER A 52 -7.36 -5.00 7.12
C SER A 52 -6.81 -6.23 7.87
N THR A 53 -6.88 -6.21 9.20
CA THR A 53 -6.48 -7.36 10.04
C THR A 53 -7.57 -8.41 10.15
N GLY A 54 -8.80 -8.09 9.73
CA GLY A 54 -9.97 -8.97 9.74
C GLY A 54 -11.24 -8.20 9.36
N GLU A 55 -12.37 -8.89 9.23
CA GLU A 55 -13.63 -8.29 8.76
C GLU A 55 -14.15 -7.16 9.66
N LEU A 56 -13.95 -7.30 10.97
CA LEU A 56 -14.35 -6.29 11.96
C LEU A 56 -13.38 -5.09 12.04
N ALA A 57 -12.26 -5.13 11.34
CA ALA A 57 -11.23 -4.11 11.44
C ALA A 57 -11.35 -3.08 10.32
N THR A 58 -11.16 -1.81 10.67
CA THR A 58 -11.05 -0.73 9.68
C THR A 58 -9.69 -0.79 8.98
N TYR A 59 -9.69 -0.48 7.68
CA TYR A 59 -8.47 -0.33 6.91
C TYR A 59 -7.59 0.79 7.45
N GLN A 60 -6.32 0.48 7.69
CA GLN A 60 -5.36 1.46 8.18
C GLN A 60 -4.96 2.43 7.06
N LYS A 61 -5.10 3.73 7.30
CA LYS A 61 -4.68 4.79 6.38
C LYS A 61 -3.16 4.83 6.23
N LYS A 62 -2.70 4.96 4.99
CA LYS A 62 -1.28 5.02 4.63
C LYS A 62 -0.83 6.34 4.04
N LEU A 63 -1.78 7.12 3.55
CA LEU A 63 -1.54 8.43 2.99
C LEU A 63 -1.67 9.47 4.11
N ILE A 64 -0.65 10.30 4.24
CA ILE A 64 -0.61 11.34 5.26
C ILE A 64 -0.29 12.67 4.58
N ARG A 65 -1.20 13.63 4.71
CA ARG A 65 -0.95 15.03 4.34
C ARG A 65 0.05 15.65 5.30
N ILE A 66 1.12 16.22 4.75
CA ILE A 66 2.11 17.00 5.51
C ILE A 66 1.78 18.49 5.40
N ASP A 67 1.62 18.97 4.18
CA ASP A 67 1.25 20.35 3.91
C ASP A 67 0.31 20.43 2.69
N ASP A 68 -0.05 21.64 2.25
CA ASP A 68 -0.87 21.80 1.04
C ASP A 68 -0.14 21.32 -0.22
N HIS A 69 1.19 21.44 -0.26
CA HIS A 69 2.05 21.11 -1.40
C HIS A 69 2.90 19.84 -1.19
N VAL A 70 2.70 19.09 -0.09
CA VAL A 70 3.46 17.86 0.21
C VAL A 70 2.59 16.81 0.92
N GLY A 71 2.70 15.56 0.49
CA GLY A 71 2.17 14.42 1.22
C GLY A 71 2.99 13.16 1.05
N ILE A 72 2.71 12.17 1.90
CA ILE A 72 3.51 10.95 2.00
C ILE A 72 2.66 9.70 1.96
N ALA A 73 3.23 8.62 1.41
CA ALA A 73 2.78 7.25 1.59
C ALA A 73 3.78 6.49 2.47
N ILE A 74 3.28 5.68 3.38
CA ILE A 74 4.10 4.97 4.37
C ILE A 74 4.23 3.48 4.05
N ALA A 75 5.39 2.88 4.32
CA ALA A 75 5.53 1.43 4.43
C ALA A 75 6.42 1.08 5.64
N GLY A 76 5.99 0.10 6.44
CA GLY A 76 6.67 -0.29 7.68
C GLY A 76 5.91 0.15 8.93
N LEU A 77 6.65 0.52 9.98
CA LEU A 77 6.11 0.84 11.31
C LEU A 77 5.37 2.19 11.33
N THR A 78 4.06 2.14 11.56
CA THR A 78 3.20 3.35 11.57
C THR A 78 3.46 4.29 12.74
N SER A 79 3.99 3.80 13.86
CA SER A 79 4.43 4.61 14.99
C SER A 79 5.58 5.55 14.60
N ASP A 80 6.59 5.02 13.92
CA ASP A 80 7.72 5.78 13.41
C ASP A 80 7.27 6.77 12.33
N ALA A 81 6.32 6.35 11.49
CA ALA A 81 5.70 7.21 10.49
C ALA A 81 5.09 8.48 11.11
N ARG A 82 4.41 8.35 12.25
CA ARG A 82 3.81 9.48 12.98
C ARG A 82 4.86 10.44 13.52
N VAL A 83 5.98 9.93 14.04
CA VAL A 83 7.07 10.77 14.55
C VAL A 83 7.67 11.61 13.43
N LEU A 84 8.00 10.97 12.30
CA LEU A 84 8.61 11.67 11.17
C LEU A 84 7.63 12.61 10.47
N SER A 85 6.39 12.20 10.24
CA SER A 85 5.37 13.09 9.63
C SER A 85 5.07 14.33 10.47
N ASN A 86 5.05 14.22 11.80
CA ASN A 86 4.92 15.38 12.67
C ASN A 86 6.15 16.30 12.59
N SER A 87 7.36 15.72 12.49
CA SER A 87 8.59 16.50 12.25
C SER A 87 8.53 17.24 10.91
N MET A 88 8.02 16.60 9.85
CA MET A 88 7.83 17.23 8.54
C MET A 88 6.81 18.38 8.62
N ARG A 89 5.66 18.17 9.27
CA ARG A 89 4.64 19.22 9.47
C ARG A 89 5.21 20.44 10.19
N GLN A 90 5.99 20.22 11.25
CA GLN A 90 6.65 21.30 11.99
C GLN A 90 7.59 22.11 11.09
N GLN A 91 8.39 21.45 10.24
CA GLN A 91 9.29 22.12 9.30
C GLN A 91 8.54 22.91 8.23
N ALA A 92 7.47 22.34 7.67
CA ALA A 92 6.64 23.02 6.68
C ALA A 92 5.98 24.27 7.28
N MET A 93 5.39 24.16 8.47
CA MET A 93 4.81 25.30 9.20
C MET A 93 5.87 26.35 9.55
N GLN A 94 7.05 25.93 9.99
CA GLN A 94 8.16 26.83 10.32
C GLN A 94 8.62 27.62 9.09
N SER A 95 8.74 26.98 7.92
CA SER A 95 9.10 27.66 6.68
C SER A 95 8.06 28.72 6.29
N ARG A 96 6.76 28.38 6.39
CA ARG A 96 5.68 29.33 6.11
C ARG A 96 5.70 30.51 7.09
N MET A 97 5.95 30.25 8.37
CA MET A 97 6.03 31.29 9.41
C MET A 97 7.25 32.21 9.26
N LEU A 98 8.44 31.66 8.96
CA LEU A 98 9.68 32.44 8.90
C LEU A 98 9.90 33.14 7.56
N TYR A 99 9.54 32.47 6.47
CA TYR A 99 9.88 32.92 5.12
C TYR A 99 8.66 33.26 4.26
N GLY A 100 7.44 33.04 4.76
CA GLY A 100 6.22 33.30 3.99
C GLY A 100 6.03 32.38 2.77
N ARG A 101 6.79 31.29 2.66
CA ARG A 101 6.76 30.38 1.50
C ARG A 101 6.77 28.90 1.89
N PRO A 102 6.15 28.03 1.06
CA PRO A 102 6.23 26.58 1.25
C PRO A 102 7.69 26.11 1.21
N ILE A 103 8.01 25.09 2.01
CA ILE A 103 9.34 24.49 2.05
C ILE A 103 9.60 23.66 0.76
N PRO A 104 10.76 23.78 0.09
CA PRO A 104 11.08 22.92 -1.05
C PRO A 104 11.05 21.44 -0.67
N VAL A 105 10.58 20.58 -1.58
CA VAL A 105 10.35 19.15 -1.29
C VAL A 105 11.67 18.44 -0.98
N ALA A 106 12.72 18.75 -1.74
CA ALA A 106 14.05 18.22 -1.47
C ALA A 106 14.54 18.53 -0.04
N ARG A 107 14.24 19.72 0.47
CA ARG A 107 14.69 20.17 1.80
C ARG A 107 13.99 19.42 2.93
N ILE A 108 12.68 19.24 2.83
CA ILE A 108 11.92 18.53 3.87
C ILE A 108 12.34 17.05 3.94
N VAL A 109 12.60 16.43 2.78
CA VAL A 109 13.06 15.05 2.69
C VAL A 109 14.50 14.91 3.20
N GLN A 110 15.41 15.83 2.85
CA GLN A 110 16.78 15.79 3.38
C GLN A 110 16.80 15.93 4.90
N THR A 111 15.95 16.79 5.46
CA THR A 111 15.94 17.01 6.91
C THR A 111 15.46 15.77 7.68
N ILE A 112 14.52 14.98 7.13
CA ILE A 112 14.15 13.69 7.74
C ILE A 112 15.22 12.62 7.51
N ALA A 113 15.96 12.66 6.40
CA ALA A 113 17.11 11.80 6.14
C ALA A 113 18.21 12.02 7.19
N ASP A 114 18.57 13.28 7.46
CA ASP A 114 19.54 13.64 8.50
C ASP A 114 19.05 13.22 9.90
N LYS A 115 17.75 13.40 10.17
CA LYS A 115 17.13 12.93 11.42
C LYS A 115 17.20 11.40 11.58
N ALA A 116 17.03 10.65 10.49
CA ALA A 116 17.17 9.19 10.48
C ALA A 116 18.62 8.76 10.65
N GLN A 117 19.55 9.45 10.01
CA GLN A 117 20.98 9.17 10.13
C GLN A 117 21.50 9.36 11.56
N ASN A 118 21.00 10.36 12.29
CA ASN A 118 21.32 10.49 13.72
C ASN A 118 20.93 9.25 14.54
N ASN A 119 19.87 8.54 14.15
CA ASN A 119 19.41 7.32 14.82
C ASN A 119 20.20 6.06 14.40
N THR A 120 21.09 6.14 13.42
CA THR A 120 22.01 5.04 13.05
C THR A 120 23.39 5.19 13.69
N GLN A 121 23.75 6.41 14.13
CA GLN A 121 25.09 6.71 14.67
C GLN A 121 25.13 6.96 16.18
N ILE A 122 24.01 7.29 16.80
CA ILE A 122 23.94 7.58 18.24
C ILE A 122 23.50 6.33 19.01
N TYR A 123 24.32 5.91 19.97
CA TYR A 123 24.04 4.80 20.87
C TYR A 123 22.71 4.97 21.62
N GLY A 124 22.01 3.87 21.84
CA GLY A 124 20.75 3.84 22.60
C GLY A 124 19.53 4.33 21.82
N ARG A 125 19.70 4.69 20.54
CA ARG A 125 18.59 4.91 19.60
C ARG A 125 18.38 3.67 18.75
N ARG A 126 17.22 3.60 18.09
CA ARG A 126 16.99 2.61 17.04
C ARG A 126 16.71 3.32 15.71
N PRO A 127 17.15 2.75 14.58
CA PRO A 127 16.71 3.20 13.26
C PRO A 127 15.18 3.20 13.18
N TYR A 128 14.64 4.11 12.39
CA TYR A 128 13.20 4.10 12.10
C TYR A 128 12.88 2.86 11.26
N GLY A 129 11.80 2.15 11.54
CA GLY A 129 11.37 0.98 10.77
C GLY A 129 10.37 1.34 9.67
N VAL A 130 10.51 2.51 9.05
CA VAL A 130 9.55 3.05 8.08
C VAL A 130 10.28 3.64 6.87
N GLY A 131 9.75 3.39 5.68
CA GLY A 131 10.10 4.07 4.44
C GLY A 131 8.95 4.94 3.97
N PHE A 132 9.28 6.04 3.29
CA PHE A 132 8.28 6.92 2.69
C PHE A 132 8.46 7.03 1.19
N LEU A 133 7.33 7.15 0.50
CA LEU A 133 7.27 7.84 -0.77
C LEU A 133 6.67 9.22 -0.51
N VAL A 134 7.39 10.27 -0.87
CA VAL A 134 7.01 11.66 -0.66
C VAL A 134 6.71 12.26 -2.03
N ILE A 135 5.48 12.73 -2.22
CA ILE A 135 5.15 13.58 -3.37
C ILE A 135 5.00 15.02 -2.90
N GLY A 136 5.46 15.93 -3.74
CA GLY A 136 5.34 17.35 -3.49
C GLY A 136 5.39 18.15 -4.78
N GLU A 137 4.89 19.37 -4.75
CA GLU A 137 5.00 20.31 -5.86
C GLU A 137 5.69 21.56 -5.34
N ASP A 138 6.76 21.97 -6.00
CA ASP A 138 7.43 23.24 -5.73
C ASP A 138 7.60 24.05 -7.02
N GLU A 139 8.36 25.15 -6.96
CA GLU A 139 8.57 26.05 -8.10
C GLU A 139 9.18 25.34 -9.33
N THR A 140 9.85 24.19 -9.14
CA THR A 140 10.44 23.40 -10.21
C THR A 140 9.54 22.30 -10.76
N GLY A 141 8.37 22.09 -10.12
CA GLY A 141 7.32 21.19 -10.57
C GLY A 141 7.02 20.06 -9.58
N PRO A 142 6.39 18.97 -10.07
CA PRO A 142 6.09 17.79 -9.26
C PRO A 142 7.32 16.92 -9.02
N HIS A 143 7.50 16.51 -7.76
CA HIS A 143 8.60 15.65 -7.32
C HIS A 143 8.08 14.38 -6.65
N LEU A 144 8.90 13.33 -6.77
CA LEU A 144 8.73 12.07 -6.06
C LEU A 144 10.06 11.70 -5.42
N TYR A 145 10.08 11.63 -4.09
CA TYR A 145 11.24 11.17 -3.33
C TYR A 145 10.94 9.87 -2.61
N GLU A 146 11.94 9.00 -2.56
CA GLU A 146 11.98 7.89 -1.63
C GLU A 146 12.84 8.29 -0.42
N PHE A 147 12.33 8.00 0.77
CA PHE A 147 13.10 8.09 2.01
C PHE A 147 13.23 6.68 2.58
N SER A 148 14.48 6.30 2.87
CA SER A 148 14.83 5.03 3.47
C SER A 148 15.32 5.24 4.90
N PRO A 149 15.04 4.29 5.81
CA PRO A 149 15.51 4.33 7.20
C PRO A 149 17.04 4.28 7.35
N SER A 150 17.78 3.97 6.28
CA SER A 150 19.24 4.11 6.22
C SER A 150 19.74 5.56 6.21
N GLY A 151 18.83 6.54 6.19
CA GLY A 151 19.19 7.96 6.07
C GLY A 151 19.49 8.38 4.64
N THR A 152 19.11 7.57 3.66
CA THR A 152 19.21 7.93 2.24
C THR A 152 17.88 8.49 1.74
N ALA A 153 17.97 9.47 0.86
CA ALA A 153 16.83 10.03 0.15
C ALA A 153 17.19 10.22 -1.32
N PHE A 154 16.36 9.70 -2.21
CA PHE A 154 16.59 9.80 -3.66
C PHE A 154 15.33 10.27 -4.36
N GLU A 155 15.52 11.07 -5.40
CA GLU A 155 14.45 11.46 -6.31
C GLU A 155 14.25 10.40 -7.38
N TYR A 156 12.99 10.11 -7.68
CA TYR A 156 12.60 9.11 -8.68
C TYR A 156 11.58 9.67 -9.67
N TYR A 157 11.52 9.08 -10.87
CA TYR A 157 10.41 9.25 -11.80
C TYR A 157 9.22 8.36 -11.41
N ALA A 158 9.55 7.16 -10.95
CA ALA A 158 8.62 6.17 -10.44
C ALA A 158 9.32 5.30 -9.41
N HIS A 159 8.63 4.93 -8.33
CA HIS A 159 9.18 4.00 -7.35
C HIS A 159 8.10 3.24 -6.61
N SER A 160 8.45 2.10 -6.02
CA SER A 160 7.57 1.32 -5.17
C SER A 160 8.30 0.80 -3.93
N ILE A 161 7.59 0.78 -2.80
CA ILE A 161 8.08 0.28 -1.50
C ILE A 161 7.05 -0.67 -0.89
N GLY A 162 7.50 -1.48 0.08
CA GLY A 162 6.65 -2.45 0.78
C GLY A 162 6.63 -3.84 0.14
N ALA A 163 5.63 -4.62 0.54
CA ALA A 163 5.51 -6.04 0.24
C ALA A 163 5.32 -6.25 -1.26
N ARG A 164 6.16 -7.12 -1.83
CA ARG A 164 6.17 -7.46 -3.26
C ARG A 164 6.31 -6.23 -4.16
N SER A 165 7.00 -5.19 -3.69
CA SER A 165 7.26 -4.00 -4.50
C SER A 165 8.08 -4.32 -5.76
N GLN A 166 8.84 -5.41 -5.78
CA GLN A 166 9.65 -5.80 -6.93
C GLN A 166 8.83 -6.06 -8.20
N SER A 167 7.63 -6.66 -8.11
CA SER A 167 6.77 -6.86 -9.28
C SER A 167 6.28 -5.52 -9.83
N ALA A 168 5.87 -4.59 -8.95
CA ALA A 168 5.56 -3.22 -9.35
C ALA A 168 6.77 -2.54 -10.00
N LYS A 169 8.00 -2.70 -9.47
CA LYS A 169 9.20 -2.11 -10.10
C LYS A 169 9.39 -2.61 -11.52
N THR A 170 9.22 -3.90 -11.76
CA THR A 170 9.31 -4.46 -13.11
C THR A 170 8.26 -3.88 -14.07
N TYR A 171 7.03 -3.60 -13.60
CA TYR A 171 6.05 -2.89 -14.41
C TYR A 171 6.50 -1.45 -14.69
N LEU A 172 6.94 -0.72 -13.65
CA LEU A 172 7.34 0.67 -13.75
C LEU A 172 8.53 0.85 -14.70
N GLU A 173 9.54 -0.01 -14.62
CA GLU A 173 10.72 -0.02 -15.50
C GLU A 173 10.38 -0.26 -16.98
N LYS A 174 9.28 -0.96 -17.28
CA LYS A 174 8.86 -1.19 -18.66
C LYS A 174 8.13 0.01 -19.27
N ASN A 175 7.55 0.88 -18.44
CA ASN A 175 6.64 1.94 -18.88
C ASN A 175 7.15 3.35 -18.53
N PHE A 176 8.31 3.50 -17.88
CA PHE A 176 8.72 4.80 -17.30
C PHE A 176 8.84 5.94 -18.30
N GLU A 177 9.17 5.64 -19.56
CA GLU A 177 9.29 6.65 -20.62
C GLU A 177 7.95 7.33 -20.95
N SER A 178 6.81 6.66 -20.73
CA SER A 178 5.49 7.25 -20.99
C SER A 178 5.04 8.20 -19.87
N PHE A 179 5.61 8.10 -18.66
CA PHE A 179 5.09 8.82 -17.49
C PHE A 179 5.27 10.32 -17.60
N GLU A 180 6.36 10.79 -18.21
CA GLU A 180 6.69 12.22 -18.30
C GLU A 180 5.61 13.02 -19.04
N THR A 181 5.03 12.44 -20.10
CA THR A 181 4.01 13.06 -20.95
C THR A 181 2.59 12.62 -20.64
N SER A 182 2.42 11.68 -19.71
CA SER A 182 1.11 11.16 -19.31
C SER A 182 0.26 12.23 -18.62
N ASP A 183 -1.03 12.22 -18.95
CA ASP A 183 -2.05 12.95 -18.20
C ASP A 183 -2.35 12.24 -16.87
N LEU A 184 -3.17 12.86 -16.03
CA LEU A 184 -3.50 12.32 -14.72
C LEU A 184 -4.22 10.96 -14.81
N PRO A 185 -5.26 10.75 -15.64
CA PRO A 185 -5.91 9.46 -15.76
C PRO A 185 -4.97 8.33 -16.23
N ALA A 186 -4.11 8.59 -17.23
CA ALA A 186 -3.15 7.59 -17.69
C ALA A 186 -2.10 7.26 -16.61
N LEU A 187 -1.62 8.29 -15.89
CA LEU A 187 -0.67 8.10 -14.80
C LEU A 187 -1.28 7.26 -13.65
N ILE A 188 -2.55 7.50 -13.30
CA ILE A 188 -3.29 6.68 -12.33
C ILE A 188 -3.45 5.25 -12.83
N ASN A 189 -3.78 5.03 -14.12
CA ASN A 189 -3.91 3.69 -14.69
C ASN A 189 -2.61 2.89 -14.65
N HIS A 190 -1.47 3.53 -14.94
CA HIS A 190 -0.16 2.91 -14.78
C HIS A 190 0.10 2.55 -13.30
N GLY A 191 -0.26 3.44 -12.38
CA GLY A 191 -0.14 3.21 -10.95
C GLY A 191 -0.98 2.05 -10.44
N LEU A 192 -2.24 1.96 -10.87
CA LEU A 192 -3.16 0.88 -10.51
C LEU A 192 -2.70 -0.46 -11.08
N SER A 193 -2.19 -0.46 -12.31
CA SER A 193 -1.61 -1.66 -12.93
C SER A 193 -0.39 -2.16 -12.17
N ALA A 194 0.53 -1.25 -11.82
CA ALA A 194 1.68 -1.59 -10.98
C ALA A 194 1.25 -2.07 -9.59
N LEU A 195 0.19 -1.49 -9.00
CA LEU A 195 -0.32 -1.88 -7.68
C LEU A 195 -0.96 -3.26 -7.71
N ALA A 196 -1.70 -3.57 -8.77
CA ALA A 196 -2.32 -4.87 -8.98
C ALA A 196 -1.27 -5.99 -9.05
N ASP A 197 -0.12 -5.74 -9.69
CA ASP A 197 0.99 -6.70 -9.75
C ASP A 197 1.61 -7.00 -8.37
N THR A 198 1.32 -6.18 -7.35
CA THR A 198 1.75 -6.44 -5.95
C THR A 198 0.76 -7.28 -5.15
N LEU A 199 -0.40 -7.67 -5.69
CA LEU A 199 -1.44 -8.45 -5.01
C LEU A 199 -1.12 -9.95 -4.98
N GLN A 200 -1.79 -10.69 -4.09
CA GLN A 200 -1.74 -12.17 -4.09
C GLN A 200 -2.59 -12.67 -5.24
N GLN A 201 -2.33 -13.90 -5.69
CA GLN A 201 -3.29 -14.61 -6.53
C GLN A 201 -4.67 -14.57 -5.82
N ASP A 202 -5.72 -14.38 -6.61
CA ASP A 202 -7.13 -14.30 -6.16
C ASP A 202 -7.51 -13.04 -5.35
N LYS A 203 -6.60 -12.06 -5.20
CA LYS A 203 -6.95 -10.76 -4.61
C LYS A 203 -7.01 -9.66 -5.65
N HIS A 204 -8.01 -8.79 -5.51
CA HIS A 204 -8.28 -7.69 -6.44
C HIS A 204 -8.21 -6.33 -5.73
N LEU A 205 -7.99 -5.28 -6.51
CA LEU A 205 -8.11 -3.90 -6.03
C LEU A 205 -9.60 -3.58 -5.82
N THR A 206 -9.92 -3.09 -4.63
CA THR A 206 -11.25 -2.67 -4.21
C THR A 206 -11.21 -1.23 -3.69
N THR A 207 -12.36 -0.58 -3.61
CA THR A 207 -12.51 0.78 -3.04
C THR A 207 -12.03 0.85 -1.59
N LEU A 208 -12.21 -0.24 -0.85
CA LEU A 208 -11.81 -0.35 0.55
C LEU A 208 -10.31 -0.56 0.74
N ASN A 209 -9.64 -1.31 -0.14
CA ASN A 209 -8.22 -1.62 0.01
C ASN A 209 -7.29 -0.67 -0.75
N THR A 210 -7.80 0.15 -1.65
CA THR A 210 -6.98 1.08 -2.46
C THR A 210 -7.10 2.50 -1.93
N SER A 211 -6.02 3.28 -2.01
CA SER A 211 -6.05 4.72 -1.74
C SER A 211 -5.10 5.44 -2.65
N ILE A 212 -5.55 6.59 -3.18
CA ILE A 212 -4.83 7.37 -4.17
C ILE A 212 -4.63 8.78 -3.61
N ALA A 213 -3.43 9.30 -3.67
CA ALA A 213 -3.13 10.70 -3.40
C ALA A 213 -2.56 11.35 -4.65
N ILE A 214 -2.96 12.59 -4.90
CA ILE A 214 -2.61 13.35 -6.09
C ILE A 214 -2.07 14.70 -5.66
N ILE A 215 -1.05 15.15 -6.35
CA ILE A 215 -0.59 16.52 -6.35
C ILE A 215 -0.43 17.02 -7.79
N GLY A 216 -0.83 18.26 -8.02
CA GLY A 216 -0.81 18.90 -9.33
C GLY A 216 -1.90 19.98 -9.44
N PRO A 217 -2.02 20.63 -10.61
CA PRO A 217 -3.01 21.66 -10.84
C PRO A 217 -4.43 21.13 -10.69
N ALA A 218 -5.35 21.99 -10.24
CA ALA A 218 -6.75 21.64 -10.15
C ALA A 218 -7.33 21.39 -11.56
N SER A 219 -7.87 20.20 -11.81
CA SER A 219 -8.65 19.91 -13.01
C SER A 219 -10.13 19.66 -12.66
N ALA A 220 -11.02 19.87 -13.63
CA ALA A 220 -12.47 19.78 -13.43
C ALA A 220 -12.94 18.40 -12.96
N GLU A 221 -12.28 17.32 -13.41
CA GLU A 221 -12.55 15.94 -12.98
C GLU A 221 -12.23 15.73 -11.48
N ILE A 222 -11.23 16.45 -10.96
CA ILE A 222 -10.78 16.34 -9.57
C ILE A 222 -11.64 17.22 -8.65
N GLU A 223 -12.19 18.34 -9.15
CA GLU A 223 -13.07 19.23 -8.38
C GLU A 223 -14.48 18.67 -8.17
N GLN A 224 -14.93 17.78 -9.06
CA GLN A 224 -16.24 17.11 -8.96
C GLN A 224 -16.28 15.99 -7.91
N ALA A 225 -15.13 15.60 -7.33
CA ALA A 225 -15.07 14.58 -6.27
C ALA A 225 -15.98 14.92 -5.08
N SER A 226 -16.63 13.90 -4.51
CA SER A 226 -17.69 14.01 -3.51
C SER A 226 -17.19 14.51 -2.15
N SER A 227 -15.99 14.10 -1.72
CA SER A 227 -15.49 14.39 -0.38
C SER A 227 -14.74 15.72 -0.24
N GLY A 228 -14.90 16.40 0.89
CA GLY A 228 -14.16 17.65 1.19
C GLY A 228 -12.65 17.45 1.33
N ALA A 229 -12.19 16.24 1.65
CA ALA A 229 -10.77 15.87 1.69
C ALA A 229 -10.15 15.80 0.28
N ALA A 230 -10.95 15.45 -0.74
CA ALA A 230 -10.56 15.45 -2.14
C ALA A 230 -10.44 16.87 -2.74
N ARG A 231 -11.09 17.88 -2.14
CA ARG A 231 -11.16 19.25 -2.70
C ARG A 231 -10.14 20.25 -2.15
N ARG A 232 -9.41 19.92 -1.06
CA ARG A 232 -8.66 20.93 -0.30
C ARG A 232 -7.18 20.99 -0.69
N GLY A 233 -6.77 22.03 -1.42
CA GLY A 233 -5.37 22.33 -1.73
C GLY A 233 -4.81 21.53 -2.91
N TYR A 234 -3.48 21.57 -3.09
CA TYR A 234 -2.79 20.86 -4.16
C TYR A 234 -2.70 19.35 -3.86
N PHE A 235 -2.43 18.99 -2.60
CA PHE A 235 -2.45 17.59 -2.16
C PHE A 235 -3.85 17.10 -1.81
N ARG A 236 -4.36 16.14 -2.57
CA ARG A 236 -5.70 15.57 -2.48
C ARG A 236 -5.62 14.07 -2.24
N VAL A 237 -6.52 13.53 -1.42
CA VAL A 237 -6.58 12.10 -1.12
C VAL A 237 -7.95 11.58 -1.48
N TRP A 238 -7.99 10.55 -2.32
CA TRP A 238 -9.17 9.79 -2.69
C TRP A 238 -9.14 8.43 -1.98
N GLU A 239 -10.24 8.14 -1.28
CA GLU A 239 -10.46 6.92 -0.49
C GLU A 239 -11.91 6.48 -0.67
N ASN A 240 -12.16 5.17 -0.61
CA ASN A 240 -13.51 4.58 -0.61
C ASN A 240 -14.27 4.92 -1.91
N ASP A 241 -15.49 5.47 -1.79
CA ASP A 241 -16.40 5.73 -2.89
C ASP A 241 -15.82 6.67 -3.97
N ASP A 242 -14.93 7.59 -3.57
CA ASP A 242 -14.27 8.53 -4.49
C ASP A 242 -13.37 7.81 -5.52
N ILE A 243 -12.96 6.56 -5.25
CA ILE A 243 -12.08 5.76 -6.12
C ILE A 243 -12.88 4.91 -7.11
N ASP A 244 -14.16 4.62 -6.86
CA ASP A 244 -14.92 3.60 -7.60
C ASP A 244 -14.91 3.86 -9.11
N GLY A 245 -15.15 5.10 -9.54
CA GLY A 245 -15.12 5.49 -10.94
C GLY A 245 -13.77 5.23 -11.62
N LEU A 246 -12.66 5.43 -10.92
CA LEU A 246 -11.31 5.21 -11.43
C LEU A 246 -10.98 3.72 -11.54
N LEU A 247 -11.41 2.92 -10.56
CA LEU A 247 -11.23 1.47 -10.61
C LEU A 247 -12.04 0.86 -11.77
N ARG A 248 -13.29 1.30 -11.98
CA ARG A 248 -14.09 0.88 -13.13
C ARG A 248 -13.44 1.28 -14.45
N SER A 249 -12.93 2.52 -14.58
CA SER A 249 -12.21 2.94 -15.79
C SER A 249 -10.93 2.15 -16.04
N TRP A 250 -10.21 1.83 -14.97
CA TRP A 250 -8.99 1.03 -15.04
C TRP A 250 -9.29 -0.41 -15.47
N ARG A 251 -10.31 -1.06 -14.89
CA ARG A 251 -10.76 -2.40 -15.29
C ARG A 251 -11.18 -2.45 -16.76
N ARG A 252 -11.95 -1.44 -17.21
CA ARG A 252 -12.29 -1.28 -18.64
C ARG A 252 -11.06 -1.23 -19.54
N SER A 253 -10.02 -0.49 -19.14
CA SER A 253 -8.78 -0.38 -19.93
C SER A 253 -8.05 -1.71 -20.10
N ARG A 254 -8.29 -2.67 -19.18
CA ARG A 254 -7.73 -4.03 -19.19
C ARG A 254 -8.67 -5.06 -19.82
N GLY A 255 -9.88 -4.67 -20.24
CA GLY A 255 -10.91 -5.60 -20.70
C GLY A 255 -11.50 -6.47 -19.59
N GLU A 256 -11.36 -6.06 -18.33
CA GLU A 256 -11.92 -6.75 -17.16
C GLU A 256 -13.34 -6.24 -16.86
N PRO A 257 -14.24 -7.07 -16.28
CA PRO A 257 -15.59 -6.65 -15.92
C PRO A 257 -15.57 -5.48 -14.90
N GLU A 258 -16.45 -4.49 -15.10
CA GLU A 258 -16.42 -3.23 -14.34
C GLU A 258 -16.64 -3.41 -12.84
N ASP A 259 -17.58 -4.27 -12.45
CA ASP A 259 -17.89 -4.54 -11.04
C ASP A 259 -16.80 -5.39 -10.35
N GLY A 260 -15.80 -5.88 -11.11
CA GLY A 260 -14.76 -6.78 -10.63
C GLY A 260 -15.31 -8.20 -10.45
N PRO A 261 -14.48 -9.15 -10.00
CA PRO A 261 -15.00 -10.42 -9.53
C PRO A 261 -15.89 -10.15 -8.33
N GLN A 262 -17.11 -10.69 -8.34
CA GLN A 262 -17.95 -10.75 -7.15
C GLN A 262 -17.13 -11.51 -6.10
N GLU A 263 -16.68 -10.83 -5.04
CA GLU A 263 -16.28 -11.53 -3.84
C GLU A 263 -17.55 -12.26 -3.38
N GLU A 264 -17.62 -13.57 -3.59
CA GLU A 264 -18.56 -14.42 -2.87
C GLU A 264 -18.35 -14.05 -1.40
N THR A 265 -19.31 -13.31 -0.86
CA THR A 265 -19.29 -13.05 0.57
C THR A 265 -19.28 -14.41 1.26
N ALA A 266 -18.58 -14.56 2.39
CA ALA A 266 -18.56 -15.83 3.11
C ALA A 266 -19.98 -16.38 3.40
N ALA A 267 -20.99 -15.50 3.41
CA ALA A 267 -22.41 -15.84 3.45
C ALA A 267 -22.91 -16.60 2.20
N GLU A 268 -22.48 -16.25 0.99
CA GLU A 268 -22.87 -16.96 -0.25
C GLU A 268 -22.17 -18.31 -0.38
N ALA A 269 -20.91 -18.42 0.09
CA ALA A 269 -20.20 -19.70 0.16
C ALA A 269 -20.80 -20.66 1.21
N GLU A 270 -21.25 -20.15 2.36
CA GLU A 270 -21.99 -20.96 3.34
C GLU A 270 -23.37 -21.39 2.83
N VAL A 271 -24.08 -20.52 2.08
CA VAL A 271 -25.38 -20.87 1.49
C VAL A 271 -25.22 -21.87 0.33
N ALA A 272 -24.13 -21.78 -0.45
CA ALA A 272 -23.79 -22.75 -1.48
C ALA A 272 -23.42 -24.12 -0.87
N ALA A 273 -22.62 -24.13 0.19
CA ALA A 273 -22.25 -25.35 0.91
C ALA A 273 -23.46 -26.00 1.63
N ALA A 274 -24.34 -25.20 2.22
CA ALA A 274 -25.60 -25.67 2.82
C ALA A 274 -26.60 -26.19 1.76
N GLY A 275 -26.59 -25.61 0.56
CA GLY A 275 -27.38 -26.08 -0.58
C GLY A 275 -26.91 -27.44 -1.11
N GLU A 276 -25.60 -27.69 -1.14
CA GLU A 276 -25.02 -28.98 -1.50
C GLU A 276 -25.25 -30.07 -0.43
N GLU A 277 -25.15 -29.74 0.87
CA GLU A 277 -25.46 -30.69 1.96
C GLU A 277 -26.96 -31.05 2.00
N ALA A 278 -27.85 -30.11 1.70
CA ALA A 278 -29.30 -30.38 1.64
C ALA A 278 -29.68 -31.28 0.45
N ALA A 279 -28.96 -31.21 -0.68
CA ALA A 279 -29.17 -32.08 -1.83
C ALA A 279 -28.64 -33.51 -1.60
N ALA A 280 -27.61 -33.68 -0.76
CA ALA A 280 -27.06 -34.98 -0.39
C ALA A 280 -27.89 -35.74 0.66
N ALA A 281 -28.82 -35.07 1.35
CA ALA A 281 -29.64 -35.65 2.43
C ALA A 281 -31.03 -36.15 1.97
N ALA A 282 -31.28 -36.31 0.68
CA ALA A 282 -32.51 -36.94 0.19
C ALA A 282 -32.44 -38.47 0.44
N PRO A 283 -33.35 -39.07 1.23
CA PRO A 283 -33.31 -40.51 1.50
C PRO A 283 -33.69 -41.31 0.24
N ALA A 284 -32.86 -42.28 -0.11
CA ALA A 284 -33.09 -43.20 -1.22
C ALA A 284 -34.38 -44.04 -1.00
N PRO A 285 -35.15 -44.35 -2.06
CA PRO A 285 -36.38 -45.13 -1.94
C PRO A 285 -36.05 -46.60 -1.60
N VAL A 286 -36.74 -47.13 -0.59
CA VAL A 286 -36.60 -48.50 -0.08
C VAL A 286 -37.16 -49.48 -1.11
N ALA A 287 -36.34 -50.42 -1.56
CA ALA A 287 -36.76 -51.54 -2.41
C ALA A 287 -37.34 -52.67 -1.56
N GLU A 288 -38.59 -53.04 -1.81
CA GLU A 288 -39.23 -54.24 -1.28
C GLU A 288 -38.71 -55.47 -2.04
N THR A 289 -38.17 -56.47 -1.31
CA THR A 289 -37.94 -57.81 -1.84
C THR A 289 -38.51 -58.85 -0.87
N GLU A 290 -39.40 -59.67 -1.43
CA GLU A 290 -40.18 -60.73 -0.78
C GLU A 290 -39.39 -62.05 -0.67
N GLN A 291 -39.77 -62.87 0.34
CA GLN A 291 -39.59 -64.34 0.48
C GLN A 291 -38.19 -64.87 0.87
N ALA A 292 -38.02 -65.98 1.62
CA ALA A 292 -38.82 -66.76 2.55
C ALA A 292 -37.88 -67.80 3.22
N ALA A 293 -38.17 -68.14 4.49
CA ALA A 293 -38.00 -69.43 5.19
C ALA A 293 -36.63 -70.15 5.36
N GLY A 294 -36.40 -70.55 6.63
CA GLY A 294 -35.55 -71.68 7.07
C GLY A 294 -34.09 -71.29 7.33
N GLY A 295 -33.46 -71.60 8.45
CA GLY A 295 -33.70 -72.54 9.54
C GLY A 295 -32.34 -72.88 10.15
N ASP A 296 -32.33 -73.12 11.46
CA ASP A 296 -31.32 -73.84 12.25
C ASP A 296 -29.91 -73.26 12.48
N ASP A 297 -29.69 -72.99 13.77
CA ASP A 297 -28.71 -73.65 14.64
C ASP A 297 -27.27 -73.11 14.85
N VAL A 298 -27.01 -72.95 16.15
CA VAL A 298 -25.83 -73.40 16.92
C VAL A 298 -24.60 -72.45 17.04
N GLU A 299 -24.52 -71.90 18.26
CA GLU A 299 -23.39 -71.83 19.21
C GLU A 299 -21.91 -71.74 18.76
N MET A 300 -21.23 -70.80 19.46
CA MET A 300 -19.90 -70.88 20.07
C MET A 300 -18.66 -71.04 19.17
N GLN A 301 -17.88 -69.97 19.04
CA GLN A 301 -16.75 -69.61 19.92
C GLN A 301 -16.21 -68.21 19.60
#